data_AF-A0A6G8CI44-F1
#
_entry.id   AF-A0A6G8CI44-F1
#
_cell.length_a   1.000
_cell.length_b   1.000
_cell.length_c   1.000
_cell.angle_alpha   90.00
_cell.angle_beta   90.00
_cell.angle_gamma   90.00
#
_symmetry.space_group_name_H-M   'P 1'
#
loop_
_entity.id
_entity.type
_entity.pdbx_description
1 polymer ?
#
loop_
_entity_poly.entity_id
_entity_poly.type
_entity_poly.pdbx_seq_one_letter_code
_entity_poly.pdbx_strand_id
1 'polypeptide(L)'
;MNELISAILHTHVGQVRAFVHTKPELLTQLTPNGQLPLELAKAKGHKRIETAIARAMDVKAHYSAAELQQLLVDYIADMSEEYYAAGWYDSIECELWALLMGDDLGGGLQRRWNRLIDPEELADLRFLAEHTQCWAMWNENHHNDPNAEDVLVVALPDWQPMFNAWLAKH
;
A
#
# COMPACT_ATOMS: atom_id res chain seq x y z
N MET A 1 -14.97 -22.62 -9.99
CA MET A 1 -14.68 -21.35 -9.28
C MET A 1 -13.63 -20.62 -10.10
N ASN A 2 -13.82 -19.34 -10.40
CA ASN A 2 -12.86 -18.54 -11.19
C ASN A 2 -11.48 -18.57 -10.49
N GLU A 3 -10.40 -18.72 -11.26
CA GLU A 3 -9.01 -18.78 -10.79
C GLU A 3 -8.62 -17.52 -9.99
N LEU A 4 -9.04 -16.32 -10.45
CA LEU A 4 -8.81 -15.07 -9.72
C LEU A 4 -9.52 -15.07 -8.37
N ILE A 5 -10.78 -15.50 -8.33
CA ILE A 5 -11.55 -15.61 -7.08
C ILE A 5 -10.87 -16.59 -6.13
N SER A 6 -10.42 -17.73 -6.64
CA SER A 6 -9.67 -18.71 -5.85
C SER A 6 -8.38 -18.11 -5.28
N ALA A 7 -7.61 -17.36 -6.09
CA ALA A 7 -6.39 -16.71 -5.63
C ALA A 7 -6.65 -15.66 -4.54
N ILE A 8 -7.75 -14.88 -4.65
CA ILE A 8 -8.16 -13.92 -3.62
C ILE A 8 -8.50 -14.66 -2.31
N LEU A 9 -9.29 -15.73 -2.37
CA LEU A 9 -9.75 -16.47 -1.19
C LEU A 9 -8.61 -17.16 -0.42
N HIS A 10 -7.55 -17.56 -1.14
CA HIS A 10 -6.39 -18.23 -0.56
C HIS A 10 -5.16 -17.31 -0.42
N THR A 11 -5.39 -15.98 -0.44
CA THR A 11 -4.36 -14.94 -0.22
C THR A 11 -3.12 -15.03 -1.12
N HIS A 12 -3.26 -15.55 -2.34
CA HIS A 12 -2.16 -15.70 -3.29
C HIS A 12 -1.91 -14.41 -4.08
N VAL A 13 -1.34 -13.38 -3.45
CA VAL A 13 -1.10 -12.06 -4.06
C VAL A 13 -0.33 -12.12 -5.39
N GLY A 14 0.70 -12.97 -5.49
CA GLY A 14 1.46 -13.14 -6.74
C GLY A 14 0.62 -13.71 -7.89
N GLN A 15 -0.30 -14.63 -7.59
CA GLN A 15 -1.24 -15.15 -8.60
C GLN A 15 -2.27 -14.09 -8.99
N VAL A 16 -2.78 -13.31 -8.02
CA VAL A 16 -3.69 -12.18 -8.31
C VAL A 16 -3.01 -11.21 -9.27
N ARG A 17 -1.79 -10.75 -8.96
CA ARG A 17 -1.01 -9.86 -9.83
C ARG A 17 -0.83 -10.44 -11.23
N ALA A 18 -0.45 -11.72 -11.33
CA ALA A 18 -0.32 -12.39 -12.63
C ALA A 18 -1.65 -12.41 -13.41
N PHE A 19 -2.77 -12.72 -12.75
CA PHE A 19 -4.07 -12.81 -13.40
C PHE A 19 -4.62 -11.46 -13.84
N VAL A 20 -4.48 -10.39 -13.04
CA VAL A 20 -4.99 -9.07 -13.45
C VAL A 20 -4.28 -8.53 -14.69
N HIS A 21 -3.01 -8.90 -14.91
CA HIS A 21 -2.26 -8.54 -16.10
C HIS A 21 -2.52 -9.45 -17.31
N THR A 22 -2.61 -10.76 -17.09
CA THR A 22 -2.68 -11.75 -18.20
C THR A 22 -4.09 -12.12 -18.61
N LYS A 23 -5.07 -11.94 -17.72
CA LYS A 23 -6.48 -12.31 -17.89
C LYS A 23 -7.41 -11.22 -17.33
N PRO A 24 -7.36 -9.98 -17.86
CA PRO A 24 -8.13 -8.85 -17.33
C PRO A 24 -9.65 -9.10 -17.37
N GLU A 25 -10.15 -9.96 -18.25
CA GLU A 25 -11.56 -10.37 -18.30
C GLU A 25 -12.05 -11.05 -17.02
N LEU A 26 -11.15 -11.56 -16.18
CA LEU A 26 -11.51 -12.12 -14.87
C LEU A 26 -11.96 -11.05 -13.88
N LEU A 27 -11.57 -9.78 -14.06
CA LEU A 27 -11.91 -8.66 -13.17
C LEU A 27 -13.41 -8.32 -13.17
N THR A 28 -14.15 -8.71 -14.20
CA THR A 28 -15.60 -8.47 -14.30
C THR A 28 -16.44 -9.71 -14.00
N GLN A 29 -15.82 -10.84 -13.66
CA GLN A 29 -16.53 -12.07 -13.36
C GLN A 29 -17.00 -12.09 -11.91
N LEU A 30 -18.30 -12.20 -11.73
CA LEU A 30 -18.92 -12.20 -10.41
C LEU A 30 -18.65 -13.51 -9.65
N THR A 31 -18.53 -13.39 -8.33
CA THR A 31 -18.58 -14.53 -7.41
C THR A 31 -19.97 -15.18 -7.43
N PRO A 32 -20.13 -16.40 -6.88
CA PRO A 32 -21.46 -17.01 -6.72
C PRO A 32 -22.47 -16.12 -5.96
N ASN A 33 -21.99 -15.20 -5.13
CA ASN A 33 -22.82 -14.27 -4.36
C ASN A 33 -23.02 -12.91 -5.06
N GLY A 34 -22.61 -12.80 -6.33
CA GLY A 34 -22.82 -11.59 -7.14
C GLY A 34 -21.81 -10.46 -6.89
N GLN A 35 -20.70 -10.72 -6.20
CA GLN A 35 -19.66 -9.71 -5.93
C GLN A 35 -18.61 -9.66 -7.04
N LEU A 36 -18.11 -8.48 -7.37
CA LEU A 36 -16.90 -8.33 -8.17
C LEU A 36 -15.66 -8.81 -7.40
N PRO A 37 -14.57 -9.20 -8.09
CA PRO A 37 -13.30 -9.55 -7.45
C PRO A 37 -12.75 -8.46 -6.51
N LEU A 38 -12.88 -7.19 -6.88
CA LEU A 38 -12.47 -6.06 -6.04
C LEU A 38 -13.29 -5.99 -4.74
N GLU A 39 -14.60 -6.16 -4.82
CA GLU A 39 -15.48 -6.16 -3.65
C GLU A 39 -15.18 -7.33 -2.72
N LEU A 40 -14.87 -8.50 -3.29
CA LEU A 40 -14.41 -9.65 -2.53
C LEU A 40 -13.09 -9.35 -1.81
N ALA A 41 -12.12 -8.72 -2.48
CA ALA A 41 -10.84 -8.34 -1.88
C ALA A 41 -11.03 -7.35 -0.72
N LYS A 42 -11.85 -6.30 -0.90
CA LYS A 42 -12.27 -5.35 0.15
C LYS A 42 -12.87 -6.09 1.34
N ALA A 43 -13.83 -6.98 1.09
CA ALA A 43 -14.54 -7.73 2.14
C ALA A 43 -13.63 -8.70 2.92
N LYS A 44 -12.52 -9.14 2.32
CA LYS A 44 -11.52 -9.99 2.98
C LYS A 44 -10.44 -9.21 3.72
N GLY A 45 -10.34 -7.89 3.52
CA GLY A 45 -9.35 -7.04 4.16
C GLY A 45 -7.91 -7.28 3.69
N HIS A 46 -7.71 -7.92 2.54
CA HIS A 46 -6.36 -8.19 2.01
C HIS A 46 -5.86 -7.01 1.20
N LYS A 47 -5.25 -6.01 1.85
CA LYS A 47 -4.94 -4.71 1.25
C LYS A 47 -4.01 -4.76 0.05
N ARG A 48 -3.06 -5.70 0.05
CA ARG A 48 -2.20 -5.94 -1.12
C ARG A 48 -2.93 -6.52 -2.32
N ILE A 49 -3.87 -7.44 -2.08
CA ILE A 49 -4.73 -8.01 -3.13
C ILE A 49 -5.71 -6.96 -3.63
N GLU A 50 -6.31 -6.21 -2.71
CA GLU A 50 -7.19 -5.08 -3.00
C GLU A 50 -6.50 -4.05 -3.90
N THR A 51 -5.29 -3.64 -3.53
CA THR A 51 -4.50 -2.66 -4.30
C THR A 51 -4.07 -3.20 -5.66
N ALA A 52 -3.63 -4.46 -5.74
CA ALA A 52 -3.25 -5.08 -7.01
C ALA A 52 -4.44 -5.12 -8.00
N ILE A 53 -5.65 -5.38 -7.51
CA ILE A 53 -6.87 -5.36 -8.32
C ILE A 53 -7.26 -3.91 -8.66
N ALA A 54 -7.23 -2.99 -7.69
CA ALA A 54 -7.56 -1.59 -7.89
C ALA A 54 -6.67 -0.92 -8.96
N ARG A 55 -5.37 -1.23 -8.97
CA ARG A 55 -4.40 -0.73 -9.97
C ARG A 55 -4.71 -1.21 -11.39
N ALA A 56 -5.36 -2.36 -11.54
CA ALA A 56 -5.77 -2.92 -12.83
C ALA A 56 -7.17 -2.45 -13.28
N MET A 57 -7.85 -1.63 -12.49
CA MET A 57 -9.22 -1.17 -12.72
C MET A 57 -9.29 0.37 -12.75
N ASP A 58 -10.45 0.90 -13.14
CA ASP A 58 -10.75 2.32 -12.94
C ASP A 58 -11.06 2.57 -11.46
N VAL A 59 -10.01 2.87 -10.69
CA VAL A 59 -10.11 3.05 -9.22
C VAL A 59 -11.12 4.14 -8.83
N LYS A 60 -11.29 5.18 -9.65
CA LYS A 60 -12.21 6.30 -9.36
C LYS A 60 -13.68 5.90 -9.43
N ALA A 61 -14.00 4.81 -10.13
CA ALA A 61 -15.34 4.25 -10.15
C ALA A 61 -15.70 3.44 -8.89
N HIS A 62 -14.70 3.04 -8.11
CA HIS A 62 -14.86 2.09 -7.00
C HIS A 62 -14.44 2.63 -5.63
N TYR A 63 -13.75 3.77 -5.59
CA TYR A 63 -13.23 4.39 -4.38
C TYR A 63 -13.60 5.88 -4.33
N SER A 64 -14.07 6.32 -3.17
CA SER A 64 -13.96 7.71 -2.78
C SER A 64 -12.50 8.09 -2.47
N ALA A 65 -12.20 9.39 -2.47
CA ALA A 65 -10.86 9.87 -2.12
C ALA A 65 -10.43 9.41 -0.71
N ALA A 66 -11.34 9.46 0.27
CA ALA A 66 -11.07 9.03 1.63
C ALA A 66 -10.81 7.52 1.73
N GLU A 67 -11.57 6.68 1.01
CA GLU A 67 -11.30 5.24 0.99
C GLU A 67 -9.93 4.92 0.37
N LEU A 68 -9.51 5.66 -0.65
CA LEU A 68 -8.21 5.43 -1.27
C LEU A 68 -7.05 5.89 -0.38
N GLN A 69 -7.24 6.99 0.36
CA GLN A 69 -6.31 7.42 1.41
C GLN A 69 -6.19 6.37 2.51
N GLN A 70 -7.31 5.79 2.96
CA GLN A 70 -7.28 4.71 3.94
C GLN A 70 -6.58 3.47 3.38
N LEU A 71 -6.80 3.12 2.11
CA LEU A 71 -6.09 2.00 1.47
C LEU A 71 -4.57 2.22 1.46
N LEU A 72 -4.11 3.46 1.22
CA LEU A 72 -2.69 3.82 1.34
C LEU A 72 -2.14 3.61 2.75
N VAL A 73 -2.85 4.11 3.76
CA VAL A 73 -2.46 3.94 5.17
C VAL A 73 -2.38 2.45 5.52
N ASP A 74 -3.43 1.68 5.21
CA ASP A 74 -3.48 0.26 5.52
C ASP A 74 -2.39 -0.53 4.77
N TYR A 75 -2.07 -0.16 3.52
CA TYR A 75 -1.02 -0.81 2.74
C TYR A 75 0.36 -0.59 3.36
N ILE A 76 0.67 0.65 3.77
CA ILE A 76 1.95 0.97 4.41
C ILE A 76 2.04 0.28 5.78
N ALA A 77 0.94 0.24 6.55
CA ALA A 77 0.88 -0.49 7.82
C ALA A 77 1.15 -1.99 7.64
N ASP A 78 0.50 -2.64 6.67
CA ASP A 78 0.73 -4.05 6.31
C ASP A 78 2.18 -4.32 5.89
N MET A 79 2.83 -3.36 5.23
CA MET A 79 4.25 -3.45 4.92
C MET A 79 5.10 -3.34 6.17
N SER A 80 4.83 -2.36 7.04
CA SER A 80 5.58 -2.19 8.29
C SER A 80 5.65 -3.46 9.12
N GLU A 81 4.50 -4.11 9.33
CA GLU A 81 4.42 -5.35 10.09
C GLU A 81 5.26 -6.48 9.45
N GLU A 82 5.21 -6.62 8.12
CA GLU A 82 5.93 -7.70 7.44
C GLU A 82 7.45 -7.48 7.37
N TYR A 83 7.89 -6.25 7.04
CA TYR A 83 9.30 -5.97 6.81
C TYR A 83 10.10 -5.79 8.09
N TYR A 84 9.47 -5.37 9.19
CA TYR A 84 10.19 -5.09 10.43
C TYR A 84 9.87 -6.07 11.56
N ALA A 85 8.75 -6.81 11.51
CA ALA A 85 8.28 -7.72 12.58
C ALA A 85 8.37 -7.09 13.99
N ALA A 86 8.34 -5.77 14.01
CA ALA A 86 8.52 -4.93 15.16
C ALA A 86 7.35 -3.98 15.06
N GLY A 87 6.56 -3.92 16.12
CA GLY A 87 5.80 -2.71 16.36
C GLY A 87 6.78 -1.54 16.27
N TRP A 88 6.57 -0.71 15.25
CA TRP A 88 7.12 0.62 15.04
C TRP A 88 8.64 0.66 14.78
N TYR A 89 8.99 0.68 13.49
CA TYR A 89 10.28 1.17 13.04
C TYR A 89 10.16 2.66 12.71
N ASP A 90 10.82 3.50 13.51
CA ASP A 90 10.92 4.94 13.27
C ASP A 90 11.39 5.18 11.83
N SER A 91 10.67 6.02 11.08
CA SER A 91 10.98 6.43 9.70
C SER A 91 10.60 5.48 8.55
N ILE A 92 9.79 4.44 8.75
CA ILE A 92 9.42 3.55 7.63
C ILE A 92 8.76 4.30 6.46
N GLU A 93 7.92 5.29 6.75
CA GLU A 93 7.29 6.14 5.75
C GLU A 93 8.31 6.89 4.88
N CYS A 94 9.45 7.27 5.46
CA CYS A 94 10.55 7.92 4.77
C CYS A 94 11.39 6.90 3.98
N GLU A 95 11.68 5.73 4.56
CA GLU A 95 12.43 4.68 3.88
C GLU A 95 11.67 4.16 2.65
N LEU A 96 10.36 3.93 2.76
CA LEU A 96 9.50 3.55 1.64
C LEU A 96 9.43 4.64 0.57
N TRP A 97 9.35 5.92 0.98
CA TRP A 97 9.37 7.03 0.04
C TRP A 97 10.71 7.14 -0.71
N ALA A 98 11.84 6.95 -0.02
CA ALA A 98 13.15 6.94 -0.64
C ALA A 98 13.25 5.86 -1.73
N LEU A 99 12.80 4.62 -1.42
CA LEU A 99 12.76 3.53 -2.39
C LEU A 99 11.86 3.84 -3.59
N LEU A 100 10.71 4.48 -3.36
CA LEU A 100 9.78 4.88 -4.42
C LEU A 100 10.41 5.90 -5.38
N MET A 101 11.26 6.78 -4.86
CA MET A 101 12.06 7.76 -5.61
C MET A 101 13.30 7.17 -6.28
N GLY A 102 13.60 5.88 -6.05
CA GLY A 102 14.78 5.20 -6.57
C GLY A 102 16.07 5.52 -5.81
N ASP A 103 15.95 6.05 -4.59
CA ASP A 103 17.06 6.21 -3.67
C ASP A 103 17.20 4.95 -2.80
N ASP A 104 18.44 4.49 -2.58
CA ASP A 104 18.77 3.33 -1.75
C ASP A 104 19.66 3.72 -0.56
N LEU A 105 19.81 5.03 -0.28
CA LEU A 105 20.68 5.62 0.75
C LEU A 105 21.99 4.85 0.91
N GLY A 106 22.79 4.82 -0.15
CA GLY A 106 24.10 4.15 -0.15
C GLY A 106 24.05 2.61 -0.16
N GLY A 107 22.94 2.00 -0.58
CA GLY A 107 22.80 0.54 -0.69
C GLY A 107 22.45 -0.14 0.63
N GLY A 108 21.90 0.62 1.58
CA GLY A 108 21.78 0.25 2.98
C GLY A 108 20.35 0.12 3.50
N LEU A 109 19.38 0.78 2.86
CA LEU A 109 17.99 0.87 3.34
C LEU A 109 17.40 -0.53 3.58
N GLN A 110 17.42 -1.37 2.55
CA GLN A 110 16.80 -2.69 2.63
C GLN A 110 17.65 -3.74 3.37
N ARG A 111 18.88 -3.42 3.81
CA ARG A 111 19.74 -4.40 4.52
C ARG A 111 19.19 -4.79 5.89
N ARG A 112 18.38 -3.92 6.49
CA ARG A 112 17.77 -4.15 7.80
C ARG A 112 16.38 -4.75 7.71
N TRP A 113 15.85 -4.91 6.50
CA TRP A 113 14.50 -5.40 6.27
C TRP A 113 14.51 -6.93 6.26
N ASN A 114 13.42 -7.54 6.75
CA ASN A 114 13.26 -8.99 6.77
C ASN A 114 13.30 -9.61 5.36
N ARG A 115 12.92 -8.83 4.34
CA ARG A 115 13.07 -9.18 2.92
C ARG A 115 13.17 -7.93 2.06
N LEU A 116 13.59 -8.11 0.82
CA LEU A 116 13.55 -7.05 -0.19
C LEU A 116 12.10 -6.78 -0.61
N ILE A 117 11.84 -5.51 -0.94
CA ILE A 117 10.57 -5.11 -1.54
C ILE A 117 10.50 -5.61 -2.98
N ASP A 118 9.36 -6.20 -3.35
CA ASP A 118 9.11 -6.62 -4.73
C ASP A 118 8.78 -5.39 -5.59
N PRO A 119 9.28 -5.27 -6.83
CA PRO A 119 8.88 -4.22 -7.77
C PRO A 119 7.37 -3.99 -7.89
N GLU A 120 6.56 -5.04 -7.78
CA GLU A 120 5.09 -4.90 -7.81
C GLU A 120 4.54 -4.20 -6.56
N GLU A 121 5.18 -4.34 -5.40
CA GLU A 121 4.79 -3.62 -4.17
C GLU A 121 5.15 -2.13 -4.25
N LEU A 122 6.31 -1.82 -4.84
CA LEU A 122 6.66 -0.43 -5.17
C LEU A 122 5.69 0.17 -6.20
N ALA A 123 5.26 -0.60 -7.19
CA ALA A 123 4.29 -0.15 -8.19
C ALA A 123 2.91 0.13 -7.56
N ASP A 124 2.48 -0.71 -6.61
CA ASP A 124 1.26 -0.50 -5.84
C ASP A 124 1.34 0.78 -4.97
N LEU A 125 2.45 1.00 -4.26
CA LEU A 125 2.67 2.22 -3.47
C LEU A 125 2.66 3.49 -4.34
N ARG A 126 3.37 3.44 -5.48
CA ARG A 126 3.38 4.56 -6.44
C ARG A 126 1.98 4.85 -6.96
N PHE A 127 1.25 3.81 -7.34
CA PHE A 127 -0.15 3.96 -7.77
C PHE A 127 -0.99 4.66 -6.71
N LEU A 128 -0.90 4.22 -5.44
CA LEU A 128 -1.67 4.82 -4.34
C LEU A 128 -1.28 6.29 -4.12
N ALA A 129 0.01 6.61 -4.00
CA ALA A 129 0.49 7.98 -3.82
C ALA A 129 0.03 8.93 -4.95
N GLU A 130 0.13 8.48 -6.20
CA GLU A 130 -0.27 9.27 -7.36
C GLU A 130 -1.79 9.53 -7.39
N HIS A 131 -2.60 8.57 -6.98
CA HIS A 131 -4.05 8.72 -7.01
C HIS A 131 -4.63 9.45 -5.78
N THR A 132 -3.93 9.41 -4.64
CA THR A 132 -4.34 10.13 -3.43
C THR A 132 -3.73 11.52 -3.32
N GLN A 133 -2.60 11.77 -3.99
CA GLN A 133 -1.79 13.00 -3.84
C GLN A 133 -1.39 13.26 -2.38
N CYS A 134 -1.22 12.19 -1.60
CA CYS A 134 -0.80 12.26 -0.21
C CYS A 134 0.13 11.09 0.14
N TRP A 135 0.71 11.15 1.33
CA TRP A 135 1.50 10.11 1.95
C TRP A 135 1.02 9.87 3.38
N ALA A 136 1.19 8.65 3.88
CA ALA A 136 0.90 8.34 5.28
C ALA A 136 2.17 8.56 6.11
N MET A 137 2.02 9.21 7.25
CA MET A 137 3.10 9.46 8.19
C MET A 137 2.58 9.18 9.60
N TRP A 138 3.35 8.47 10.42
CA TRP A 138 2.94 8.21 11.79
C TRP A 138 3.12 9.45 12.67
N ASN A 139 2.16 9.69 13.56
CA ASN A 139 2.13 10.90 14.38
C ASN A 139 3.00 10.77 15.62
N GLU A 140 4.30 11.03 15.46
CA GLU A 140 5.26 10.97 16.58
C GLU A 140 5.06 12.09 17.62
N ASN A 141 4.39 13.19 17.25
CA ASN A 141 4.27 14.38 18.10
C ASN A 141 3.29 14.21 19.27
N HIS A 142 2.44 13.18 19.23
CA HIS A 142 1.33 13.00 20.17
C HIS A 142 1.20 11.59 20.75
N HIS A 143 2.31 10.86 20.93
CA HIS A 143 2.33 9.50 21.49
C HIS A 143 1.52 9.32 22.80
N ASN A 144 1.38 10.38 23.61
CA ASN A 144 0.69 10.34 24.90
C ASN A 144 -0.74 10.92 24.87
N ASP A 145 -1.24 11.37 23.71
CA ASP A 145 -2.61 11.85 23.58
C ASP A 145 -3.50 10.71 23.04
N PRO A 146 -4.42 10.16 23.86
CA PRO A 146 -5.29 9.07 23.42
C PRO A 146 -6.30 9.49 22.35
N ASN A 147 -6.39 10.79 22.02
CA ASN A 147 -7.28 11.30 20.99
C ASN A 147 -6.54 11.75 19.72
N ALA A 148 -5.21 11.68 19.69
CA ALA A 148 -4.48 12.00 18.48
C ALA A 148 -4.63 10.88 17.46
N GLU A 149 -4.74 11.24 16.19
CA GLU A 149 -4.64 10.25 15.11
C GLU A 149 -3.21 9.69 15.11
N ASP A 150 -3.10 8.36 15.22
CA ASP A 150 -1.82 7.65 15.20
C ASP A 150 -1.11 7.78 13.84
N VAL A 151 -1.88 8.04 12.78
CA VAL A 151 -1.40 8.21 11.40
C VAL A 151 -1.99 9.47 10.79
N LEU A 152 -1.11 10.34 10.28
CA LEU A 152 -1.44 11.54 9.54
C LEU A 152 -1.39 11.25 8.03
N VAL A 153 -2.42 11.70 7.32
CA VAL A 153 -2.43 11.72 5.85
C VAL A 153 -1.97 13.10 5.37
N VAL A 154 -0.72 13.17 4.91
CA VAL A 154 -0.03 14.42 4.56
C VAL A 154 -0.07 14.62 3.04
N ALA A 155 -0.52 15.78 2.56
CA ALA A 155 -0.49 16.08 1.12
C ALA A 155 0.96 16.07 0.59
N LEU A 156 1.19 15.59 -0.64
CA LEU A 156 2.55 15.48 -1.19
C LEU A 156 3.37 16.80 -1.17
N PRO A 157 2.78 17.99 -1.43
CA PRO A 157 3.51 19.24 -1.30
C PRO A 157 4.05 19.52 0.11
N ASP A 158 3.35 19.05 1.15
CA ASP A 158 3.72 19.21 2.55
C ASP A 158 4.66 18.08 3.01
N TRP A 159 4.48 16.87 2.48
CA TRP A 159 5.36 15.73 2.72
C TRP A 159 6.77 15.96 2.21
N GLN A 160 6.94 16.56 1.03
CA GLN A 160 8.25 16.70 0.39
C GLN A 160 9.28 17.47 1.26
N PRO A 161 8.95 18.64 1.87
CA PRO A 161 9.81 19.29 2.84
C PRO A 161 10.17 18.40 4.05
N MET A 162 9.22 17.62 4.57
CA MET A 162 9.43 16.74 5.72
C MET A 162 10.41 15.62 5.38
N PHE A 163 10.21 14.97 4.24
CA PHE A 163 11.14 13.97 3.71
C PHE A 163 12.54 14.55 3.48
N ASN A 164 12.65 15.73 2.87
CA ASN A 164 13.95 16.37 2.63
C ASN A 164 14.69 16.67 3.95
N ALA A 165 13.96 17.07 5.00
CA ALA A 165 14.54 17.32 6.32
C ALA A 165 15.00 16.02 7.00
N TRP A 166 14.29 14.92 6.78
CA TRP A 166 14.71 13.59 7.21
C TRP A 166 15.95 13.12 6.45
N LEU A 167 15.96 13.27 5.11
CA LEU A 167 17.05 12.89 4.23
C LEU A 167 18.35 13.63 4.56
N ALA A 168 18.28 14.92 4.92
CA ALA A 168 19.46 15.69 5.31
C ALA A 168 20.15 15.20 6.60
N LYS A 169 19.48 14.35 7.40
CA LYS A 169 20.00 13.79 8.65
C LYS A 169 20.57 12.37 8.49
N HIS A 170 20.39 11.74 7.33
CA HIS A 170 20.75 10.34 7.05
C HIS A 170 21.73 10.25 5.89
#